data_AF-A0A7L3A5Y4-F1
#
_entry.id   AF-A0A7L3A5Y4-F1
#
_cell.length_a   1.000
_cell.length_b   1.000
_cell.length_c   1.000
_cell.angle_alpha   90.00
_cell.angle_beta   90.00
_cell.angle_gamma   90.00
#
_symmetry.space_group_name_H-M   'P 1'
#
loop_
_entity.id
_entity.type
_entity.pdbx_description
1 polymer ?
#
loop_
_entity_poly.entity_id
_entity_poly.type
_entity_poly.pdbx_seq_one_letter_code
_entity_poly.pdbx_strand_id
1 'polypeptide(L)'
;RIHLIPGFIDSEQADWMFEQLLQDIPWGQRAHIRQEESFEEPRLTSWYGELPYTYSRITMQPNPNWHPVLSMLKERIEEFTGYTFNSLLCNLYRHEKDSVDWRSDDEPSLGKNPVIASLSFGATRTFEMRKKPSPEEDGDYTYVERFRIPLDHGSLLVMEGATQEDWQHRVPKEYHSRDERINLTFRIIYPEPDGVWK
;
A
#
# COMPACT_ATOMS: atom_id res chain seq x y z
N ARG A 1 11.86 -7.42 7.26
CA ARG A 1 11.14 -7.89 8.46
C ARG A 1 9.69 -7.43 8.36
N ILE A 2 8.76 -8.31 8.73
CA ILE A 2 7.32 -8.02 8.70
C ILE A 2 6.73 -8.29 10.08
N HIS A 3 5.75 -7.49 10.48
CA HIS A 3 4.99 -7.64 11.72
C HIS A 3 3.51 -7.51 11.44
N LEU A 4 2.73 -8.52 11.79
CA LEU A 4 1.28 -8.49 11.69
C LEU A 4 0.69 -8.28 13.08
N ILE A 5 -0.21 -7.31 13.20
CA ILE A 5 -0.96 -6.99 14.41
C ILE A 5 -2.45 -7.13 14.06
N PRO A 6 -3.04 -8.32 14.25
CA PRO A 6 -4.47 -8.54 14.08
C PRO A 6 -5.27 -7.70 15.08
N GLY A 7 -6.43 -7.20 14.68
CA GLY A 7 -7.29 -6.40 15.56
C GLY A 7 -6.62 -5.15 16.13
N PHE A 8 -5.71 -4.52 15.37
CA PHE A 8 -5.06 -3.27 15.76
C PHE A 8 -6.10 -2.16 15.99
N ILE A 9 -7.12 -2.14 15.13
CA ILE A 9 -8.39 -1.44 15.37
C ILE A 9 -9.43 -2.50 15.74
N ASP A 10 -10.17 -2.30 16.82
CA ASP A 10 -11.27 -3.18 17.19
C ASP A 10 -12.39 -3.14 16.15
N SER A 11 -13.19 -4.19 16.08
CA SER A 11 -14.18 -4.36 15.00
C SER A 11 -15.21 -3.24 14.93
N GLU A 12 -15.70 -2.75 16.07
CA GLU A 12 -16.74 -1.70 16.09
C GLU A 12 -16.18 -0.36 15.59
N GLN A 13 -14.98 0.02 16.03
CA GLN A 13 -14.29 1.19 15.50
C GLN A 13 -13.96 1.03 14.01
N ALA A 14 -13.51 -0.16 13.62
CA ALA A 14 -13.09 -0.43 12.25
C ALA A 14 -14.29 -0.43 11.27
N ASP A 15 -15.46 -0.89 11.69
CA ASP A 15 -16.71 -0.80 10.90
C ASP A 15 -17.09 0.66 10.65
N TRP A 16 -17.13 1.49 11.70
CA TRP A 16 -17.41 2.91 11.58
C TRP A 16 -16.40 3.63 10.69
N MET A 17 -15.10 3.38 10.89
CA MET A 17 -14.04 3.98 10.06
C MET A 17 -14.16 3.54 8.61
N PHE A 18 -14.48 2.27 8.35
CA PHE A 18 -14.66 1.76 6.99
C PHE A 18 -15.76 2.51 6.25
N GLU A 19 -16.93 2.70 6.87
CA GLU A 19 -18.05 3.45 6.27
C GLU A 19 -17.65 4.90 5.94
N GLN A 20 -17.03 5.62 6.88
CA GLN A 20 -16.59 7.00 6.65
C GLN A 20 -15.56 7.09 5.52
N LEU A 21 -14.55 6.21 5.53
CA LEU A 21 -13.50 6.21 4.52
C LEU A 21 -14.03 5.83 3.13
N LEU A 22 -14.98 4.90 3.07
CA LEU A 22 -15.60 4.49 1.81
C LEU A 22 -16.39 5.64 1.18
N GLN A 23 -17.13 6.39 1.99
CA GLN A 23 -17.97 7.49 1.55
C GLN A 23 -17.18 8.77 1.21
N ASP A 24 -16.23 9.16 2.06
CA ASP A 24 -15.70 10.53 2.06
C ASP A 24 -14.35 10.67 1.32
N ILE A 25 -13.63 9.56 1.09
CA ILE A 25 -12.41 9.61 0.28
C ILE A 25 -12.80 9.82 -1.20
N PRO A 26 -12.17 10.78 -1.90
CA PRO A 26 -12.41 11.02 -3.33
C PRO A 26 -11.71 9.94 -4.18
N TRP A 27 -12.28 8.74 -4.21
CA TRP A 27 -11.73 7.60 -4.93
C TRP A 27 -11.66 7.85 -6.44
N GLY A 28 -10.47 7.68 -7.01
CA GLY A 28 -10.24 7.79 -8.46
C GLY A 28 -9.53 6.57 -9.02
N GLN A 29 -9.92 6.15 -10.22
CA GLN A 29 -9.18 5.13 -10.95
C GLN A 29 -8.06 5.80 -11.74
N ARG A 30 -6.81 5.36 -11.52
CA ARG A 30 -5.65 5.95 -12.19
C ARG A 30 -5.32 5.17 -13.44
N ALA A 31 -4.94 5.87 -14.51
CA ALA A 31 -4.31 5.26 -15.67
C ALA A 31 -2.79 5.23 -15.49
N HIS A 32 -2.17 4.12 -15.87
CA HIS A 32 -0.72 3.93 -15.94
C HIS A 32 -0.31 3.67 -17.37
N ILE A 33 0.93 4.01 -17.68
CA ILE A 33 1.55 3.69 -18.97
C ILE A 33 2.61 2.62 -18.72
N ARG A 34 2.43 1.44 -19.31
CA ARG A 34 3.44 0.38 -19.32
C ARG A 34 3.70 0.00 -20.77
N GLN A 35 4.94 0.09 -21.20
CA GLN A 35 5.35 -0.27 -22.57
C GLN A 35 4.50 0.42 -23.66
N GLU A 36 4.26 1.74 -23.50
CA GLU A 36 3.49 2.58 -24.43
C GLU A 36 1.97 2.33 -24.47
N GLU A 37 1.46 1.32 -23.76
CA GLU A 37 0.03 1.08 -23.60
C GLU A 37 -0.49 1.67 -22.28
N SER A 38 -1.62 2.38 -22.35
CA SER A 38 -2.33 2.86 -21.17
C SER A 38 -3.26 1.79 -20.63
N PHE A 39 -3.18 1.51 -19.33
CA PHE A 39 -4.11 0.63 -18.64
C PHE A 39 -4.55 1.28 -17.33
N GLU A 40 -5.80 1.04 -16.95
CA GLU A 40 -6.32 1.50 -15.67
C GLU A 40 -5.89 0.55 -14.54
N GLU A 41 -5.52 1.10 -13.39
CA GLU A 41 -5.31 0.26 -12.22
C GLU A 41 -6.59 -0.50 -11.90
N PRO A 42 -6.50 -1.81 -11.64
CA PRO A 42 -7.66 -2.59 -11.22
C PRO A 42 -7.90 -2.36 -9.72
N ARG A 43 -8.03 -1.10 -9.31
CA ARG A 43 -8.44 -0.61 -7.98
C ARG A 43 -8.61 0.90 -8.03
N LEU A 44 -9.38 1.45 -7.10
CA LEU A 44 -9.45 2.91 -6.92
C LEU A 44 -8.38 3.34 -5.92
N THR A 45 -7.88 4.56 -6.08
CA THR A 45 -6.85 5.12 -5.21
C THR A 45 -7.16 6.57 -4.85
N SER A 46 -6.62 6.99 -3.72
CA SER A 46 -6.52 8.40 -3.34
C SER A 46 -5.21 8.56 -2.57
N TRP A 47 -4.54 9.70 -2.74
CA TRP A 47 -3.24 9.95 -2.12
C TRP A 47 -3.27 11.23 -1.31
N TYR A 48 -2.61 11.18 -0.16
CA TYR A 48 -2.43 12.28 0.77
C TYR A 48 -0.95 12.37 1.16
N GLY A 49 -0.44 13.58 1.32
CA GLY A 49 0.95 13.76 1.70
C GLY A 49 1.47 15.18 1.57
N GLU A 50 2.58 15.41 2.23
CA GLU A 50 3.16 16.75 2.40
C GLU A 50 4.09 17.17 1.26
N LEU A 51 4.68 16.20 0.56
CA LEU A 51 5.63 16.43 -0.54
C LEU A 51 5.10 15.87 -1.85
N PRO A 52 5.52 16.42 -3.01
CA PRO A 52 5.24 15.78 -4.29
C PRO A 52 5.80 14.34 -4.28
N TYR A 53 5.00 13.39 -4.76
CA TYR A 53 5.36 11.98 -4.75
C TYR A 53 5.24 11.40 -6.15
N THR A 54 6.33 10.83 -6.66
CA THR A 54 6.33 10.15 -7.96
C THR A 54 6.03 8.68 -7.74
N TYR A 55 4.79 8.28 -8.04
CA TYR A 55 4.36 6.88 -8.03
C TYR A 55 4.17 6.40 -9.46
N SER A 56 4.86 5.33 -9.84
CA SER A 56 4.74 4.74 -11.19
C SER A 56 4.86 5.79 -12.30
N ARG A 57 5.87 6.66 -12.19
CA ARG A 57 6.18 7.76 -13.14
C ARG A 57 5.13 8.88 -13.24
N ILE A 58 4.15 8.91 -12.34
CA ILE A 58 3.19 10.00 -12.25
C ILE A 58 3.45 10.77 -10.96
N THR A 59 3.89 12.02 -11.09
CA THR A 59 4.10 12.91 -9.95
C THR A 59 2.76 13.44 -9.45
N MET A 60 2.43 13.11 -8.21
CA MET A 60 1.28 13.63 -7.48
C MET A 60 1.68 14.91 -6.77
N GLN A 61 0.85 15.94 -6.86
CA GLN A 61 1.04 17.18 -6.10
C GLN A 61 0.70 16.95 -4.63
N PRO A 62 1.36 17.66 -3.68
CA PRO A 62 1.02 17.61 -2.27
C PRO A 62 -0.48 17.74 -2.03
N ASN A 63 -1.01 16.88 -1.16
CA ASN A 63 -2.41 16.88 -0.76
C ASN A 63 -2.43 16.86 0.77
N PRO A 64 -2.36 18.06 1.39
CA PRO A 64 -2.33 18.20 2.84
C PRO A 64 -3.71 18.06 3.49
N ASN A 65 -4.77 17.90 2.70
CA ASN A 65 -6.15 17.86 3.19
C ASN A 65 -6.51 16.45 3.66
N TRP A 66 -5.83 15.98 4.70
CA TRP A 66 -6.09 14.67 5.28
C TRP A 66 -7.48 14.63 5.90
N HIS A 67 -8.24 13.58 5.57
CA HIS A 67 -9.51 13.31 6.24
C HIS A 67 -9.28 13.09 7.75
N PRO A 68 -10.13 13.58 8.67
CA PRO A 68 -9.91 13.46 10.10
C PRO A 68 -9.65 12.02 10.59
N VAL A 69 -10.36 11.03 10.02
CA VAL A 69 -10.12 9.61 10.32
C VAL A 69 -8.72 9.16 9.89
N LEU A 70 -8.22 9.64 8.75
CA LEU A 70 -6.87 9.32 8.28
C LEU A 70 -5.80 9.91 9.20
N SER A 71 -6.00 11.14 9.69
CA SER A 71 -5.10 11.78 10.66
C SER A 71 -5.08 11.03 12.00
N MET A 72 -6.24 10.65 12.53
CA MET A 72 -6.35 9.86 13.76
C MET A 72 -5.66 8.49 13.62
N LEU A 73 -5.86 7.81 12.48
CA LEU A 73 -5.22 6.53 12.20
C LEU A 73 -3.70 6.67 12.07
N LYS A 74 -3.24 7.73 11.41
CA LYS A 74 -1.82 8.08 11.34
C LYS A 74 -1.24 8.22 12.74
N GLU A 75 -1.80 9.11 13.56
CA GLU A 75 -1.30 9.36 14.93
C GLU A 75 -1.25 8.08 15.77
N ARG A 76 -2.28 7.24 15.70
CA ARG A 76 -2.31 5.95 16.42
C ARG A 76 -1.23 4.98 15.96
N ILE A 77 -0.95 4.91 14.65
CA ILE A 77 0.14 4.09 14.10
C ILE A 77 1.50 4.67 14.52
N GLU A 78 1.65 6.00 14.50
CA GLU A 78 2.89 6.67 14.92
C GLU A 78 3.20 6.42 16.40
N GLU A 79 2.18 6.53 17.27
CA GLU A 79 2.31 6.22 18.70
C GLU A 79 2.70 4.74 18.93
N PHE A 80 2.06 3.81 18.21
CA PHE A 80 2.34 2.39 18.35
C PHE A 80 3.73 1.99 17.83
N THR A 81 4.13 2.52 16.68
CA THR A 81 5.35 2.09 15.99
C THR A 81 6.58 2.91 16.38
N GLY A 82 6.41 4.13 16.89
CA GLY A 82 7.48 5.08 17.16
C GLY A 82 8.05 5.77 15.90
N TYR A 83 7.51 5.47 14.72
CA TYR A 83 7.87 6.15 13.47
C TYR A 83 6.88 7.27 13.17
N THR A 84 7.30 8.26 12.40
CA THR A 84 6.41 9.26 11.79
C THR A 84 6.16 8.92 10.33
N PHE A 85 5.03 9.34 9.77
CA PHE A 85 4.68 9.14 8.35
C PHE A 85 4.24 10.48 7.74
N ASN A 86 4.55 10.73 6.48
CA ASN A 86 4.19 11.98 5.79
C ASN A 86 3.55 11.75 4.42
N SER A 87 3.33 10.49 4.05
CA SER A 87 2.62 10.08 2.84
C SER A 87 1.69 8.92 3.13
N LEU A 88 0.52 8.94 2.49
CA LEU A 88 -0.50 7.92 2.58
C LEU A 88 -1.06 7.64 1.18
N LEU A 89 -1.01 6.37 0.77
CA LEU A 89 -1.75 5.88 -0.39
C LEU A 89 -2.94 5.04 0.08
N CYS A 90 -4.14 5.54 -0.17
CA CYS A 90 -5.38 4.81 0.02
C CYS A 90 -5.66 3.96 -1.22
N ASN A 91 -6.01 2.69 -1.01
CA ASN A 91 -6.39 1.76 -2.07
C ASN A 91 -7.75 1.15 -1.73
N LEU A 92 -8.71 1.26 -2.63
CA LEU A 92 -10.01 0.62 -2.54
C LEU A 92 -10.11 -0.48 -3.59
N TYR A 93 -10.22 -1.72 -3.13
CA TYR A 93 -10.52 -2.89 -3.93
C TYR A 93 -12.03 -3.09 -3.89
N ARG A 94 -12.72 -2.81 -5.00
CA ARG A 94 -14.19 -2.81 -5.06
C ARG A 94 -14.80 -4.21 -4.97
N HIS A 95 -14.05 -5.23 -5.37
CA HIS A 95 -14.49 -6.62 -5.45
C HIS A 95 -13.31 -7.56 -5.74
N GLU A 96 -13.58 -8.85 -5.94
CA GLU A 96 -12.58 -9.90 -6.17
C GLU A 96 -11.70 -9.70 -7.42
N LYS A 97 -12.18 -8.92 -8.41
CA LYS A 97 -11.43 -8.65 -9.66
C LYS A 97 -10.44 -7.49 -9.54
N ASP A 98 -10.49 -6.73 -8.45
CA ASP A 98 -9.52 -5.68 -8.19
C ASP A 98 -8.26 -6.30 -7.55
N SER A 99 -7.09 -5.77 -7.91
CA SER A 99 -5.79 -6.35 -7.56
C SER A 99 -4.65 -5.32 -7.62
N VAL A 100 -3.50 -5.70 -7.11
CA VAL A 100 -2.20 -5.08 -7.46
C VAL A 100 -1.25 -6.21 -7.83
N ASP A 101 -0.50 -6.05 -8.92
CA ASP A 101 0.45 -7.07 -9.39
C ASP A 101 1.74 -7.05 -8.56
N TRP A 102 2.60 -8.04 -8.78
CA TRP A 102 3.89 -8.16 -8.09
C TRP A 102 4.74 -6.89 -8.22
N ARG A 103 5.06 -6.28 -7.07
CA ARG A 103 5.92 -5.10 -6.98
C ARG A 103 6.63 -5.02 -5.63
N SER A 104 7.64 -4.17 -5.56
CA SER A 104 8.21 -3.68 -4.30
C SER A 104 7.87 -2.21 -4.17
N ASP A 105 7.77 -1.71 -2.94
CA ASP A 105 7.72 -0.26 -2.69
C ASP A 105 9.17 0.24 -2.58
N ASP A 106 9.86 0.36 -3.73
CA ASP A 106 11.28 0.70 -3.86
C ASP A 106 11.50 2.04 -4.60
N GLU A 107 10.49 2.92 -4.59
CA GLU A 107 10.63 4.26 -5.14
C GLU A 107 11.77 5.02 -4.44
N PRO A 108 12.66 5.73 -5.18
CA PRO A 108 13.82 6.40 -4.60
C PRO A 108 13.50 7.38 -3.47
N SER A 109 12.34 8.05 -3.55
CA SER A 109 11.85 8.97 -2.51
C SER A 109 11.56 8.29 -1.17
N LEU A 110 11.44 6.95 -1.11
CA LEU A 110 11.26 6.22 0.15
C LEU A 110 12.57 5.99 0.90
N GLY A 111 13.72 6.24 0.26
CA GLY A 111 15.03 5.97 0.83
C GLY A 111 15.33 4.47 0.97
N LYS A 112 16.45 4.16 1.64
CA LYS A 112 16.88 2.77 1.84
C LYS A 112 16.13 2.13 3.01
N ASN A 113 15.65 0.90 2.81
CA ASN A 113 14.95 0.11 3.84
C ASN A 113 13.77 0.86 4.47
N PRO A 114 12.78 1.30 3.67
CA PRO A 114 11.69 2.10 4.17
C PRO A 114 10.84 1.34 5.18
N VAL A 115 10.30 2.09 6.14
CA VAL A 115 9.25 1.61 7.04
C VAL A 115 7.91 1.93 6.42
N ILE A 116 7.08 0.91 6.26
CA ILE A 116 5.76 1.00 5.63
C ILE A 116 4.74 0.36 6.56
N ALA A 117 3.71 1.13 6.92
CA ALA A 117 2.59 0.64 7.71
C ALA A 117 1.36 0.49 6.81
N SER A 118 0.76 -0.70 6.78
CA SER A 118 -0.38 -1.04 5.95
C SER A 118 -1.57 -1.46 6.82
N LEU A 119 -2.59 -0.61 6.90
CA LEU A 119 -3.80 -0.85 7.69
C LEU A 119 -4.96 -1.24 6.79
N SER A 120 -5.68 -2.31 7.13
CA SER A 120 -6.76 -2.88 6.30
C SER A 120 -8.13 -2.76 6.96
N PHE A 121 -9.15 -2.47 6.15
CA PHE A 121 -10.58 -2.42 6.52
C PHE A 121 -11.44 -3.12 5.45
N GLY A 122 -12.66 -3.49 5.80
CA GLY A 122 -13.57 -4.29 4.97
C GLY A 122 -13.14 -5.74 4.77
N ALA A 123 -13.40 -6.28 3.58
CA ALA A 123 -13.20 -7.68 3.25
C ALA A 123 -11.73 -8.14 3.40
N THR A 124 -11.56 -9.36 3.90
CA THR A 124 -10.22 -9.99 3.96
C THR A 124 -9.70 -10.26 2.55
N ARG A 125 -8.45 -9.86 2.28
CA ARG A 125 -7.75 -10.19 1.03
C ARG A 125 -6.36 -10.74 1.34
N THR A 126 -5.88 -11.63 0.48
CA THR A 126 -4.56 -12.22 0.66
C THR A 126 -3.47 -11.27 0.18
N PHE A 127 -2.55 -10.90 1.06
CA PHE A 127 -1.29 -10.27 0.70
C PHE A 127 -0.25 -11.37 0.46
N GLU A 128 0.17 -11.53 -0.80
CA GLU A 128 1.18 -12.52 -1.17
C GLU A 128 2.54 -11.85 -1.25
N MET A 129 3.58 -12.54 -0.76
CA MET A 129 4.98 -12.14 -0.89
C MET A 129 5.75 -13.22 -1.62
N ARG A 130 6.71 -12.82 -2.45
CA ARG A 130 7.70 -13.71 -3.07
C ARG A 130 9.09 -13.09 -2.97
N LYS A 131 10.08 -13.92 -2.65
CA LYS A 131 11.48 -13.47 -2.61
C LYS A 131 11.94 -13.16 -4.03
N LYS A 132 12.73 -12.11 -4.19
CA LYS A 132 13.41 -11.83 -5.46
C LYS A 132 14.51 -12.89 -5.65
N PRO A 133 14.65 -13.46 -6.85
CA PRO A 133 15.75 -14.35 -7.14
C PRO A 133 17.08 -13.60 -7.04
N SER A 134 18.14 -14.35 -6.78
CA SER A 134 19.51 -13.83 -6.86
C SER A 134 19.82 -13.32 -8.28
N PRO A 135 20.82 -12.43 -8.44
CA PRO A 135 21.24 -11.98 -9.77
C PRO A 135 21.65 -13.12 -10.72
N GLU A 136 22.15 -14.23 -10.16
CA GLU A 136 22.62 -15.41 -10.89
C GLU A 136 21.47 -16.23 -11.49
N GLU A 137 20.26 -16.10 -10.95
CA GLU A 137 19.06 -16.84 -11.37
C GLU A 137 18.27 -16.09 -12.46
N ASP A 138 18.78 -14.96 -12.98
CA ASP A 138 18.25 -14.20 -14.13
C ASP A 138 16.72 -13.99 -14.11
N GLY A 139 16.18 -13.63 -12.95
CA GLY A 139 14.74 -13.36 -12.81
C GLY A 139 13.86 -14.62 -12.76
N ASP A 140 14.41 -15.81 -12.50
CA ASP A 140 13.64 -17.04 -12.32
C ASP A 140 12.89 -17.05 -10.97
N TYR A 141 11.58 -16.81 -11.02
CA TYR A 141 10.69 -16.86 -9.85
C TYR A 141 10.10 -18.27 -9.59
N THR A 142 10.60 -19.33 -10.24
CA THR A 142 10.02 -20.67 -10.16
C THR A 142 10.14 -21.28 -8.77
N TYR A 143 11.33 -21.21 -8.16
CA TYR A 143 11.64 -21.87 -6.88
C TYR A 143 11.89 -20.90 -5.72
N VAL A 144 11.46 -19.64 -5.85
CA VAL A 144 11.62 -18.64 -4.79
C VAL A 144 10.68 -18.92 -3.61
N GLU A 145 11.12 -18.51 -2.43
CA GLU A 145 10.31 -18.53 -1.22
C GLU A 145 9.07 -17.64 -1.36
N ARG A 146 7.93 -18.10 -0.84
CA ARG A 146 6.64 -17.40 -0.92
C ARG A 146 5.89 -17.47 0.40
N PHE A 147 5.21 -16.39 0.73
CA PHE A 147 4.34 -16.29 1.89
C PHE A 147 2.97 -15.71 1.51
N ARG A 148 1.96 -16.08 2.28
CA ARG A 148 0.59 -15.59 2.13
C ARG A 148 0.09 -15.12 3.48
N ILE A 149 -0.36 -13.88 3.54
CA ILE A 149 -0.81 -13.24 4.76
C ILE A 149 -2.25 -12.76 4.49
N PRO A 150 -3.29 -13.39 5.06
CA PRO A 150 -4.62 -12.82 5.02
C PRO A 150 -4.61 -11.53 5.84
N LEU A 151 -4.98 -10.41 5.22
CA LEU A 151 -5.14 -9.13 5.91
C LEU A 151 -6.64 -8.89 6.10
N ASP A 152 -7.08 -9.09 7.33
CA ASP A 152 -8.45 -8.99 7.79
C ASP A 152 -8.77 -7.58 8.32
N HIS A 153 -10.03 -7.40 8.69
CA HIS A 153 -10.59 -6.13 9.14
C HIS A 153 -9.86 -5.61 10.39
N GLY A 154 -9.39 -4.36 10.34
CA GLY A 154 -8.67 -3.72 11.45
C GLY A 154 -7.23 -4.20 11.65
N SER A 155 -6.65 -4.99 10.73
CA SER A 155 -5.28 -5.48 10.85
C SER A 155 -4.23 -4.48 10.35
N LEU A 156 -3.16 -4.36 11.13
CA LEU A 156 -1.97 -3.58 10.78
C LEU A 156 -0.83 -4.52 10.38
N LEU A 157 -0.26 -4.32 9.20
CA LEU A 157 0.97 -4.95 8.74
C LEU A 157 2.08 -3.90 8.64
N VAL A 158 3.17 -4.06 9.39
CA VAL A 158 4.37 -3.22 9.30
C VAL A 158 5.45 -3.96 8.54
N MET A 159 5.97 -3.35 7.48
CA MET A 159 7.10 -3.84 6.70
C MET A 159 8.30 -2.91 6.91
N GLU A 160 9.43 -3.48 7.33
CA GLU A 160 10.66 -2.73 7.64
C GLU A 160 11.92 -3.50 7.20
N GLY A 161 13.08 -2.83 7.24
CA GLY A 161 14.36 -3.43 6.83
C GLY A 161 14.40 -3.78 5.34
N ALA A 162 15.10 -4.85 4.98
CA ALA A 162 15.31 -5.27 3.59
C ALA A 162 14.07 -5.85 2.89
N THR A 163 12.85 -5.63 3.41
CA THR A 163 11.63 -6.22 2.82
C THR A 163 11.41 -5.75 1.39
N GLN A 164 11.53 -4.45 1.11
CA GLN A 164 11.34 -3.93 -0.25
C GLN A 164 12.54 -4.22 -1.17
N GLU A 165 13.72 -4.42 -0.59
CA GLU A 165 14.94 -4.82 -1.31
C GLU A 165 14.82 -6.27 -1.79
N ASP A 166 14.49 -7.20 -0.88
CA ASP A 166 14.57 -8.64 -1.13
C ASP A 166 13.25 -9.29 -1.57
N TRP A 167 12.10 -8.60 -1.42
CA TRP A 167 10.78 -9.20 -1.67
C TRP A 167 9.91 -8.34 -2.57
N GLN A 168 9.09 -9.03 -3.37
CA GLN A 168 7.93 -8.44 -4.03
C GLN A 168 6.67 -8.89 -3.31
N HIS A 169 5.63 -8.07 -3.38
CA HIS A 169 4.32 -8.36 -2.84
C HIS A 169 3.21 -8.05 -3.84
N ARG A 170 2.04 -8.65 -3.63
CA ARG A 170 0.84 -8.40 -4.42
C ARG A 170 -0.44 -8.66 -3.62
N VAL A 171 -1.56 -8.17 -4.15
CA VAL A 171 -2.91 -8.59 -3.75
C VAL A 171 -3.57 -9.17 -4.99
N PRO A 172 -3.64 -10.51 -5.15
CA PRO A 172 -4.14 -11.14 -6.35
C PRO A 172 -5.66 -10.99 -6.45
N LYS A 173 -6.18 -11.13 -7.68
CA LYS A 173 -7.61 -11.36 -7.89
C LYS A 173 -8.04 -12.66 -7.22
N GLU A 174 -9.28 -12.71 -6.74
CA GLU A 174 -9.85 -13.90 -6.12
C GLU A 174 -10.95 -14.49 -7.00
N TYR A 175 -11.17 -15.80 -6.89
CA TYR A 175 -12.14 -16.53 -7.73
C TYR A 175 -13.55 -16.58 -7.13
N HIS A 176 -13.69 -16.20 -5.87
CA HIS A 176 -14.96 -16.11 -5.16
C HIS A 176 -15.26 -14.63 -4.88
N SER A 177 -16.54 -14.29 -4.84
CA SER A 177 -16.99 -12.93 -4.56
C SER A 177 -16.40 -12.38 -3.27
N ARG A 178 -16.02 -11.10 -3.31
CA ARG A 178 -15.51 -10.34 -2.17
C ARG A 178 -16.21 -9.00 -2.13
N ASP A 179 -16.55 -8.58 -0.92
CA ASP A 179 -16.95 -7.21 -0.64
C ASP A 179 -15.75 -6.27 -0.73
N GLU A 180 -16.01 -4.99 -0.56
CA GLU A 180 -15.00 -3.94 -0.67
C GLU A 180 -13.93 -4.05 0.42
N ARG A 181 -12.69 -3.75 0.04
CA ARG A 181 -11.56 -3.63 0.97
C ARG A 181 -10.88 -2.29 0.80
N ILE A 182 -10.68 -1.58 1.91
CA ILE A 182 -9.84 -0.38 1.97
C ILE A 182 -8.50 -0.76 2.59
N ASN A 183 -7.42 -0.27 1.97
CA ASN A 183 -6.06 -0.41 2.47
C ASN A 183 -5.37 0.95 2.49
N LEU A 184 -4.90 1.33 3.68
CA LEU A 184 -4.17 2.55 3.92
C LEU A 184 -2.68 2.22 4.07
N THR A 185 -1.86 2.67 3.13
CA THR A 185 -0.40 2.44 3.18
C THR A 185 0.32 3.74 3.49
N PHE A 186 0.79 3.85 4.73
CA PHE A 186 1.54 4.98 5.27
C PHE A 186 3.04 4.79 5.02
N ARG A 187 3.71 5.86 4.61
CA ARG A 187 5.13 5.88 4.22
C ARG A 187 5.81 7.16 4.69
N ILE A 188 7.14 7.09 4.72
CA ILE A 188 8.02 8.24 4.84
C ILE A 188 8.59 8.52 3.45
N ILE A 189 8.30 9.69 2.91
CA ILE A 189 8.89 10.19 1.67
C ILE A 189 9.88 11.31 1.98
N TYR A 190 11.01 11.29 1.29
CA TYR A 190 12.06 12.28 1.32
C TYR A 190 12.02 13.11 0.04
N PRO A 191 12.44 14.39 0.07
CA PRO A 191 12.57 15.19 -1.13
C PRO A 191 13.44 14.48 -2.17
N GLU A 192 12.92 14.29 -3.38
CA GLU A 192 13.74 13.78 -4.49
C GLU A 192 14.77 14.86 -4.87
N PRO A 193 16.04 14.50 -5.09
CA PRO A 193 16.99 15.43 -5.71
C PRO A 193 16.42 15.90 -7.05
N ASP A 194 16.55 17.19 -7.36
CA ASP A 194 16.08 17.75 -8.63
C ASP A 194 16.59 16.90 -9.82
N GLY A 195 15.67 16.31 -10.60
CA GLY A 195 15.99 15.72 -11.91
C GLY A 195 16.14 14.20 -12.02
N VAL A 196 15.64 13.38 -11.07
CA VAL A 196 15.73 11.90 -11.17
C VAL A 196 14.90 11.30 -12.33
N TRP A 197 13.93 12.05 -12.87
CA TRP A 197 13.11 11.63 -14.01
C TRP A 197 13.03 12.70 -15.13
N LYS A 198 14.16 13.37 -15.42
CA LYS A 198 14.29 14.07 -16.72
C LYS A 198 14.56 13.09 -17.86
#